data_AF-A0A821ZQF0-F1
#
_entry.id   AF-A0A821ZQF0-F1
#
_cell.length_a   1.000
_cell.length_b   1.000
_cell.length_c   1.000
_cell.angle_alpha   90.00
_cell.angle_beta   90.00
_cell.angle_gamma   90.00
#
_symmetry.space_group_name_H-M   'P 1'
#
loop_
_entity.id
_entity.type
_entity.pdbx_description
1 polymer ?
#
loop_
_entity_poly.entity_id
_entity_poly.type
_entity_poly.pdbx_seq_one_letter_code
_entity_poly.pdbx_strand_id
1 'polypeptide(L)' 'MYADLPYALKYWNILYILDREAREGRPLGSSLPQ' A
#
# COMPACT_ATOMS: atom_id res chain seq x y z
N MET A 1 -16.88 -16.21 6.08
CA MET A 1 -15.87 -15.93 5.05
C MET A 1 -15.85 -14.43 4.77
N TYR A 2 -15.32 -13.64 5.72
CA TYR A 2 -15.08 -12.18 5.61
C TYR A 2 -13.83 -11.74 6.40
N ALA A 3 -13.10 -12.69 6.99
CA ALA A 3 -11.92 -12.41 7.80
C ALA A 3 -10.73 -11.88 6.94
N ASP A 4 -10.76 -12.15 5.64
CA ASP A 4 -9.73 -11.73 4.68
C ASP A 4 -10.00 -10.37 4.04
N LEU A 5 -11.20 -9.81 4.20
CA LEU A 5 -11.58 -8.50 3.66
C LEU A 5 -10.71 -7.35 4.20
N PRO A 6 -10.43 -7.24 5.51
CA PRO A 6 -9.55 -6.18 6.01
C PRO A 6 -8.10 -6.38 5.61
N TYR A 7 -7.66 -7.64 5.43
CA TYR A 7 -6.32 -7.95 4.95
C TYR A 7 -6.18 -7.48 3.49
N ALA A 8 -7.07 -7.90 2.59
CA ALA A 8 -7.04 -7.51 1.18
C ALA A 8 -7.05 -5.99 0.98
N LEU A 9 -7.87 -5.26 1.74
CA LEU A 9 -7.90 -3.79 1.71
C LEU A 9 -6.59 -3.16 2.19
N LYS A 10 -5.96 -3.74 3.21
CA LYS A 10 -4.64 -3.28 3.70
C LYS A 10 -3.56 -3.44 2.64
N TYR A 11 -3.52 -4.59 1.93
CA TYR A 11 -2.56 -4.79 0.83
C TYR A 11 -2.83 -3.87 -0.36
N TRP A 12 -4.10 -3.66 -0.70
CA TRP A 12 -4.46 -2.71 -1.76
C TRP A 12 -3.95 -1.30 -1.46
N ASN A 13 -4.10 -0.85 -0.21
CA ASN A 13 -3.61 0.46 0.21
C ASN A 13 -2.08 0.55 0.14
N ILE A 14 -1.36 -0.51 0.54
CA ILE A 14 0.11 -0.58 0.42
C ILE A 14 0.54 -0.50 -1.05
N LEU A 15 -0.09 -1.27 -1.93
CA LEU A 15 0.23 -1.24 -3.36
C LEU A 15 -0.04 0.12 -3.99
N TYR A 16 -1.13 0.78 -3.60
CA TYR A 16 -1.45 2.13 -4.06
C TYR A 16 -0.39 3.16 -3.63
N ILE A 17 0.07 3.09 -2.39
CA ILE A 17 1.13 3.95 -1.86
C ILE A 17 2.42 3.75 -2.66
N LEU A 18 2.82 2.49 -2.89
CA LEU A 18 4.04 2.14 -3.62
C LEU A 18 3.98 2.56 -5.11
N ASP A 19 2.84 2.35 -5.78
CA ASP A 19 2.65 2.79 -7.17
C ASP A 19 2.74 4.32 -7.29
N ARG A 20 2.16 5.05 -6.34
CA ARG A 20 2.27 6.50 -6.27
C ARG A 20 3.72 6.96 -6.08
N GLU A 21 4.46 6.32 -5.18
CA GLU A 21 5.87 6.64 -4.94
C GLU A 21 6.76 6.36 -6.17
N ALA A 22 6.51 5.25 -6.87
CA ALA A 22 7.19 4.93 -8.11
C ALA A 22 6.97 6.01 -9.19
N ARG A 23 5.74 6.53 -9.31
CA ARG A 23 5.42 7.61 -10.28
C ARG A 23 6.04 8.94 -9.90
N GLU A 24 6.13 9.23 -8.61
CA GLU A 24 6.69 10.49 -8.10
C GLU A 24 8.21 10.45 -7.92
N GLY A 25 8.87 9.32 -8.24
CA GLY A 25 10.31 9.13 -8.08
C GLY A 25 10.78 9.14 -6.62
N ARG A 26 9.86 8.87 -5.68
CA ARG A 26 10.16 8.80 -4.25
C ARG A 26 10.65 7.39 -3.88
N PRO A 27 11.47 7.26 -2.82
CA PRO A 27 11.85 5.95 -2.30
C PRO A 27 10.62 5.12 -1.93
N LEU A 28 10.54 3.89 -2.45
CA LEU A 28 9.46 2.97 -2.15
C LEU A 28 9.41 2.66 -0.66
N GLY A 29 8.23 2.78 -0.07
CA GLY A 29 7.97 2.52 1.33
C GLY A 29 8.12 3.73 2.25
N SER A 30 8.50 4.91 1.73
CA SER A 30 8.70 6.11 2.55
C SER A 30 7.42 6.61 3.23
N SER A 31 6.27 6.34 2.62
CA SER A 31 4.94 6.76 3.10
C SER A 31 4.16 5.63 3.76
N LEU A 32 4.75 4.45 3.94
CA LEU A 32 4.10 3.35 4.64
C LEU A 32 4.08 3.63 6.15
N PRO A 33 2.96 3.33 6.84
CA PRO A 33 2.92 3.42 8.28
C PRO A 33 3.93 2.44 8.89
N GLN A 34 4.76 2.93 9.83
CA GLN A 34 5.72 2.12 10.60
C GLN A 34 5.02 1.28 11.67
#